data_AF-A0A356PD34-F1
#
_entry.id   AF-A0A356PD34-F1
#
_cell.length_a   1.000
_cell.length_b   1.000
_cell.length_c   1.000
_cell.angle_alpha   90.00
_cell.angle_beta   90.00
_cell.angle_gamma   90.00
#
_symmetry.space_group_name_H-M   'P 1'
#
loop_
_entity.id
_entity.type
_entity.pdbx_description
1 polymer ?
#
loop_
_entity_poly.entity_id
_entity_poly.type
_entity_poly.pdbx_seq_one_letter_code
_entity_poly.pdbx_strand_id
1 'polypeptide(L)'
;MLKKRIAVSQKRQITIPIEFYNDVGIDKEVECYIQNNAIVIRPIRESGGEFDEQILADLISQGLSGEELLIRFKETRKKIRPAVEGLIAQAELASKDKSKHSTYDDVFGAEDK
;
A
#
# COMPACT_ATOMS: atom_id res chain seq x y z
N MET A 1 5.26 -24.98 -5.83
CA MET A 1 5.02 -23.92 -6.83
C MET A 1 3.87 -24.38 -7.74
N LEU A 2 2.63 -23.95 -7.46
CA LEU A 2 1.50 -24.29 -8.32
C LEU A 2 1.64 -23.56 -9.66
N LYS A 3 1.66 -24.31 -10.77
CA LYS A 3 1.70 -23.77 -12.13
C LYS A 3 0.57 -24.40 -12.92
N LYS A 4 -0.30 -23.58 -13.51
CA LYS A 4 -1.41 -24.03 -14.35
C LYS A 4 -1.36 -23.27 -15.66
N ARG A 5 -1.43 -23.99 -16.77
CA ARG A 5 -1.52 -23.38 -18.11
C ARG A 5 -2.97 -23.00 -18.35
N ILE A 6 -3.23 -21.72 -18.59
CA ILE A 6 -4.56 -21.18 -18.88
C ILE A 6 -4.59 -20.61 -20.30
N ALA A 7 -5.73 -20.76 -20.98
CA ALA A 7 -5.96 -20.15 -22.27
C ALA A 7 -6.33 -18.67 -22.11
N VAL A 8 -5.90 -17.86 -23.07
CA VAL A 8 -6.26 -16.43 -23.14
C VAL A 8 -7.40 -16.29 -24.14
N SER A 9 -8.49 -15.60 -23.74
CA SER A 9 -9.61 -15.35 -24.64
C SER A 9 -9.23 -14.33 -25.73
N GLN A 10 -10.03 -14.24 -26.79
CA GLN A 10 -9.84 -13.24 -27.85
C GLN A 10 -9.90 -11.79 -27.33
N LYS A 11 -10.62 -11.56 -26.22
CA LYS A 11 -10.70 -10.27 -25.53
C LYS A 11 -9.57 -10.05 -24.53
N ARG A 12 -8.51 -10.87 -24.57
CA ARG A 12 -7.35 -10.83 -23.65
C ARG A 12 -7.74 -11.09 -22.19
N GLN A 13 -8.84 -11.81 -21.96
CA GLN A 13 -9.28 -12.18 -20.62
C GLN A 13 -8.70 -13.54 -20.25
N ILE A 14 -8.35 -13.69 -18.97
CA ILE A 14 -7.94 -14.97 -18.38
C ILE A 14 -8.87 -15.29 -17.21
N THR A 15 -9.26 -16.55 -17.09
CA THR A 15 -9.99 -17.03 -15.91
C THR A 15 -8.97 -17.47 -14.88
N ILE A 16 -8.98 -16.83 -13.70
CA ILE A 16 -8.11 -17.19 -12.58
C ILE A 16 -8.67 -18.47 -11.95
N PRO A 17 -7.90 -19.58 -11.89
CA PRO A 17 -8.35 -20.79 -11.22
C PRO A 17 -8.62 -20.54 -9.72
N ILE A 18 -9.63 -21.21 -9.18
CA ILE A 18 -10.10 -21.01 -7.79
C ILE A 18 -9.00 -21.18 -6.73
N GLU A 19 -8.04 -22.08 -6.98
CA GLU A 19 -6.89 -22.32 -6.10
C GLU A 19 -6.06 -21.05 -5.93
N PHE A 20 -5.79 -20.31 -7.01
CA PHE A 20 -5.04 -19.05 -6.95
C PHE A 20 -5.88 -17.90 -6.40
N TYR A 21 -7.17 -17.88 -6.70
CA TYR A 21 -8.09 -16.87 -6.15
C TYR A 21 -8.11 -16.91 -4.62
N ASN A 22 -8.24 -18.12 -4.05
CA ASN A 22 -8.25 -18.33 -2.60
C ASN A 22 -6.87 -18.12 -1.96
N ASP A 23 -5.80 -18.64 -2.57
CA ASP A 23 -4.45 -18.57 -2.01
C ASP A 23 -3.91 -17.14 -1.99
N VAL A 24 -4.15 -16.39 -3.07
CA VAL A 24 -3.75 -14.98 -3.15
C VAL A 24 -4.71 -14.08 -2.36
N GLY A 25 -5.95 -14.52 -2.12
CA GLY A 25 -6.97 -13.76 -1.40
C GLY A 25 -7.51 -12.60 -2.24
N ILE A 26 -7.82 -12.87 -3.50
CA ILE A 26 -8.49 -11.91 -4.38
C ILE A 26 -9.94 -11.81 -3.93
N ASP A 27 -10.46 -10.59 -3.76
CA ASP A 27 -11.86 -10.34 -3.43
C ASP A 27 -12.52 -9.58 -4.58
N LYS A 28 -12.53 -8.25 -4.51
CA LYS A 28 -13.27 -7.39 -5.44
C LYS A 28 -12.41 -6.76 -6.54
N GLU A 29 -11.19 -6.35 -6.21
CA GLU A 29 -10.31 -5.61 -7.13
C GLU A 29 -8.85 -6.09 -7.02
N VAL A 30 -8.13 -5.97 -8.13
CA VAL A 30 -6.72 -6.36 -8.24
C VAL A 30 -5.92 -5.26 -8.92
N GLU A 31 -4.72 -5.01 -8.41
CA GLU A 31 -3.69 -4.23 -9.06
C GLU A 31 -2.97 -5.12 -10.07
N CYS A 32 -2.73 -4.60 -11.27
CA CYS A 32 -2.07 -5.31 -12.35
C CYS A 32 -0.94 -4.45 -12.92
N TYR A 33 0.29 -4.95 -12.87
CA TYR A 33 1.45 -4.25 -13.40
C TYR A 33 2.45 -5.22 -14.06
N ILE A 34 3.34 -4.65 -14.88
CA ILE A 34 4.39 -5.42 -15.56
C ILE A 34 5.68 -5.33 -14.75
N GLN A 35 6.26 -6.48 -14.43
CA GLN A 35 7.57 -6.58 -13.79
C GLN A 35 8.32 -7.77 -14.36
N ASN A 36 9.59 -7.59 -14.75
CA ASN A 36 10.46 -8.67 -15.24
C ASN A 36 9.84 -9.49 -16.39
N ASN A 37 9.19 -8.82 -17.35
CA ASN A 37 8.49 -9.45 -18.47
C ASN A 37 7.35 -10.41 -18.04
N ALA A 38 6.80 -10.21 -16.85
CA ALA A 38 5.64 -10.93 -16.33
C ALA A 38 4.53 -9.94 -15.95
N ILE A 39 3.28 -10.39 -16.10
CA ILE A 39 2.11 -9.70 -15.55
C ILE A 39 1.97 -10.15 -14.09
N VAL A 40 2.12 -9.21 -13.17
CA VAL A 40 1.91 -9.44 -11.74
C VAL A 40 0.52 -8.94 -11.39
N ILE A 41 -0.29 -9.82 -10.80
CA ILE A 41 -1.63 -9.51 -10.32
C ILE A 41 -1.59 -9.61 -8.79
N ARG A 42 -1.84 -8.49 -8.12
CA ARG A 42 -1.89 -8.42 -6.66
C ARG A 42 -3.29 -7.98 -6.23
N PRO A 43 -3.91 -8.62 -5.24
CA PRO A 43 -5.19 -8.17 -4.71
C PRO A 43 -5.03 -6.80 -4.08
N ILE A 44 -5.95 -5.90 -4.37
CA ILE A 44 -6.05 -4.64 -3.63
C ILE A 44 -6.74 -5.02 -2.33
N ARG A 45 -5.93 -5.17 -1.28
CA ARG A 45 -6.47 -5.17 0.07
C ARG A 45 -6.85 -3.73 0.32
N GLU A 46 -8.15 -3.47 0.47
CA GLU A 46 -8.54 -2.34 1.29
C GLU A 46 -8.03 -2.66 2.69
N SER A 47 -6.79 -2.27 3.01
CA SER A 47 -6.20 -2.29 4.34
C SER A 47 -7.01 -1.31 5.20
N GLY A 48 -8.25 -1.70 5.49
CA GLY A 48 -9.21 -0.87 6.17
C GLY A 48 -9.06 -0.96 7.68
N GLY A 49 -8.27 -1.92 8.18
CA GLY A 49 -8.24 -2.29 9.59
C GLY A 49 -6.97 -1.96 10.37
N GLU A 50 -5.85 -1.64 9.71
CA GLU A 50 -4.56 -1.47 10.42
C GLU A 50 -4.56 -0.31 11.42
N PHE A 51 -5.41 0.69 11.19
CA PHE A 51 -5.55 1.85 12.07
C PHE A 51 -6.84 1.82 12.88
N ASP A 52 -7.70 0.81 12.71
CA ASP A 52 -9.01 0.76 13.36
C ASP A 52 -8.86 0.80 14.89
N GLU A 53 -7.91 0.04 15.45
CA GLU A 53 -7.64 0.02 16.89
C GLU A 53 -7.14 1.37 17.42
N GLN A 54 -6.25 2.03 16.69
CA GLN A 54 -5.66 3.32 17.08
C GLN A 54 -6.68 4.46 16.97
N ILE A 55 -7.51 4.44 15.93
CA ILE A 55 -8.63 5.38 15.78
C ILE A 55 -9.65 5.19 16.89
N LEU A 56 -10.00 3.93 17.21
CA LEU A 56 -10.91 3.63 18.32
C LEU A 56 -10.35 4.12 19.66
N ALA A 57 -9.07 3.84 19.95
CA ALA A 57 -8.42 4.30 21.17
C ALA A 57 -8.43 5.83 21.30
N ASP A 58 -8.15 6.55 20.22
CA ASP A 58 -8.18 8.01 20.18
C ASP A 58 -9.60 8.55 20.41
N LEU A 59 -10.61 7.99 19.74
CA LEU A 59 -12.01 8.41 19.93
C LEU A 59 -12.55 8.12 21.33
N ILE A 60 -12.18 6.98 21.92
CA ILE A 60 -12.51 6.64 23.32
C ILE A 60 -11.81 7.63 24.27
N SER A 61 -10.55 8.00 24.00
CA SER A 61 -9.82 8.97 24.82
C SER A 61 -10.44 10.37 24.79
N GLN A 62 -11.10 10.74 23.68
CA GLN A 62 -11.85 11.97 23.53
C GLN A 62 -13.23 11.93 24.24
N GLY A 63 -13.57 10.81 24.88
CA GLY A 63 -14.82 10.63 25.63
C GLY A 63 -16.04 10.34 24.76
N LEU A 64 -15.85 10.05 23.47
CA LEU A 64 -16.95 9.68 22.58
C LEU A 64 -17.44 8.27 22.90
N SER A 65 -18.75 8.08 22.89
CA SER A 65 -19.37 6.78 23.16
C SER A 65 -20.66 6.59 22.35
N GLY A 66 -21.12 5.35 22.22
CA GLY A 66 -22.38 5.03 21.54
C GLY A 66 -22.38 5.35 20.03
N GLU A 67 -23.47 5.93 19.54
CA GLU A 67 -23.63 6.27 18.11
C GLU A 67 -22.66 7.35 17.63
N GLU A 68 -22.30 8.32 18.47
CA GLU A 68 -21.34 9.37 18.10
C GLU A 68 -19.96 8.80 17.79
N LEU A 69 -19.52 7.78 18.55
CA LEU A 69 -18.26 7.11 18.31
C LEU A 69 -18.26 6.39 16.94
N LEU A 70 -19.35 5.73 16.57
CA LEU A 70 -19.46 5.07 15.27
C LEU A 70 -19.44 6.06 14.10
N ILE A 71 -20.10 7.21 14.26
CA ILE A 71 -20.13 8.27 13.24
C ILE A 71 -18.72 8.84 13.06
N ARG A 72 -18.07 9.26 14.16
CA ARG A 72 -16.70 9.80 14.11
C ARG A 72 -15.69 8.78 13.60
N PHE A 73 -15.83 7.51 13.99
CA PHE A 73 -14.95 6.45 13.53
C PHE A 73 -14.98 6.30 12.01
N LYS A 74 -16.18 6.28 11.40
CA LYS A 74 -16.34 6.23 9.94
C LYS A 74 -15.75 7.47 9.26
N GLU A 75 -15.97 8.66 9.82
CA GLU A 75 -15.42 9.91 9.27
C GLU A 75 -13.89 9.93 9.31
N THR A 76 -13.29 9.55 10.44
CA THR A 76 -11.86 9.56 10.67
C THR A 76 -11.15 8.49 9.84
N ARG A 77 -11.69 7.27 9.78
CA ARG A 77 -11.16 6.19 8.93
C ARG A 77 -11.11 6.58 7.45
N LYS A 78 -12.12 7.29 6.95
CA LYS A 78 -12.16 7.76 5.56
C LYS A 78 -11.07 8.80 5.25
N LYS A 79 -10.65 9.60 6.23
CA LYS A 79 -9.64 10.65 6.07
C LYS A 79 -8.21 10.15 6.25
N ILE A 80 -8.00 9.16 7.13
CA ILE A 80 -6.67 8.65 7.46
C ILE A 80 -6.03 7.90 6.29
N ARG A 81 -6.79 7.06 5.57
CA ARG A 81 -6.26 6.25 4.45
C ARG A 81 -5.53 7.09 3.38
N PRO A 82 -6.16 8.11 2.75
CA PRO A 82 -5.48 8.89 1.71
C PRO A 82 -4.30 9.72 2.26
N ALA A 83 -4.33 10.12 3.53
CA ALA A 83 -3.25 10.88 4.14
C ALA A 83 -2.00 10.01 4.35
N VAL A 84 -2.17 8.76 4.80
CA VAL A 84 -1.07 7.81 5.02
C VAL A 84 -0.45 7.36 3.68
N GLU A 85 -1.28 7.03 2.70
CA GLU A 85 -0.80 6.70 1.34
C GLU A 85 0.00 7.86 0.73
N GLY A 86 -0.47 9.10 0.91
CA GLY A 86 0.26 10.29 0.48
C GLY A 86 1.62 10.47 1.19
N LEU A 87 1.69 10.18 2.49
CA LEU A 87 2.93 10.26 3.26
C LEU A 87 3.95 9.20 2.81
N ILE A 88 3.50 7.96 2.57
CA ILE A 88 4.34 6.88 2.04
C ILE A 88 4.87 7.27 0.65
N ALA A 89 4.01 7.76 -0.24
CA ALA A 89 4.40 8.19 -1.57
C ALA A 89 5.45 9.33 -1.54
N GLN A 90 5.30 10.30 -0.64
CA GLN A 90 6.29 11.37 -0.45
C GLN A 90 7.62 10.83 0.08
N ALA A 91 7.60 9.88 1.02
CA ALA A 91 8.80 9.25 1.55
C ALA A 91 9.55 8.44 0.48
N GLU A 92 8.81 7.73 -0.39
CA GLU A 92 9.40 7.01 -1.53
C GLU A 92 10.03 7.96 -2.56
N LEU A 93 9.37 9.09 -2.85
CA LEU A 93 9.91 10.13 -3.73
C LEU A 93 11.18 10.74 -3.16
N ALA A 94 11.17 11.13 -1.88
CA ALA A 94 12.33 11.67 -1.19
C ALA A 94 13.50 10.66 -1.09
N SER A 95 13.19 9.37 -1.02
CA SER A 95 14.20 8.30 -1.03
C SER A 95 14.79 8.10 -2.41
N LYS A 96 13.99 8.18 -3.48
CA LYS A 96 14.46 8.10 -4.87
C LYS A 96 15.24 9.35 -5.29
N ASP A 97 14.91 10.51 -4.74
CA ASP A 97 15.59 11.79 -5.02
C ASP A 97 16.88 11.98 -4.21
N LYS A 98 17.24 11.02 -3.35
CA LYS A 98 18.50 11.02 -2.61
C LYS A 98 19.48 9.96 -3.12
N SER A 99 20.23 10.31 -4.17
CA SER A 99 21.70 10.30 -4.05
C SER A 99 22.44 11.02 -5.20
N LYS A 100 22.44 12.36 -5.18
CA LYS A 100 23.74 13.06 -5.22
C LYS A 100 24.23 13.06 -3.78
N HIS A 101 24.96 12.02 -3.39
CA HIS A 101 25.68 12.02 -2.13
C HIS A 101 26.83 13.01 -2.28
N SER A 102 26.93 13.97 -1.37
CA SER A 102 28.17 14.69 -1.13
C SER A 102 29.03 13.80 -0.24
N THR A 103 30.21 13.47 -0.71
CA THR A 103 31.18 12.66 0.05
C THR A 103 31.73 13.52 1.20
N TYR A 104 32.32 12.90 2.23
CA TYR A 104 32.97 13.65 3.32
C TYR A 104 33.94 14.73 2.79
N ASP A 105 34.69 14.41 1.73
CA ASP A 105 35.56 15.34 1.01
C ASP A 105 34.84 16.53 0.35
N ASP A 106 33.59 16.37 -0.09
CA ASP A 106 32.81 17.46 -0.72
C ASP A 106 32.34 18.52 0.30
N VAL A 107 32.28 18.15 1.59
CA VAL A 107 31.77 19.02 2.66
C VAL A 107 32.89 19.60 3.49
N PHE A 108 33.94 18.82 3.77
CA PHE A 108 35.00 19.22 4.70
C PHE A 108 36.31 19.60 4.02
N GLY A 109 36.46 19.33 2.72
CA GLY A 109 37.69 19.59 1.97
C GLY A 109 38.84 18.69 2.43
N ALA A 110 39.68 18.25 1.50
CA ALA A 110 40.90 17.55 1.86
C ALA A 110 41.77 18.51 2.69
N GLU A 111 42.13 18.13 3.91
CA GLU A 111 43.08 18.88 4.72
C GLU A 111 44.39 19.03 3.95
N ASP A 112 44.67 20.25 3.49
CA ASP A 112 45.96 20.62 2.90
C ASP A 112 47.07 20.33 3.92
N LYS A 113 48.05 19.55 3.47
CA LYS A 113 49.22 19.10 4.22
C LYS A 113 50.21 20.22 4.53
#